data_AF-A0A5R8QFC1-F1
#
_entry.id   AF-A0A5R8QFC1-F1
#
_cell.length_a   1.000
_cell.length_b   1.000
_cell.length_c   1.000
_cell.angle_alpha   90.00
_cell.angle_beta   90.00
_cell.angle_gamma   90.00
#
_symmetry.space_group_name_H-M   'P 1'
#
loop_
_entity.id
_entity.type
_entity.pdbx_description
1 polymer ?
#
loop_
_entity_poly.entity_id
_entity_poly.type
_entity_poly.pdbx_seq_one_letter_code
_entity_poly.pdbx_strand_id
1 'polypeptide(L)'
;MPHGIFLMYRLSTKYIRRCFVLDTGYFLTAIIGTVASFALGCIWYSLIWGKVWQKEMGFSDDDIKKIFVPKRIFLAFFSEWMATFCLVGILLNLPILMLYKLLMLASVIIFSSVKLAVFDGKNWKIILINQGYNLLSLLIIAGLSLIFI
;
A
#
# COMPACT_ATOMS: atom_id res chain seq x y z
N MET A 1 -14.20 32.43 -35.16
CA MET A 1 -13.39 31.41 -34.46
C MET A 1 -13.77 31.24 -32.97
N PRO A 2 -15.01 30.86 -32.56
CA PRO A 2 -15.32 30.54 -31.16
C PRO A 2 -15.54 29.04 -30.87
N HIS A 3 -15.69 28.19 -31.90
CA HIS A 3 -16.08 26.79 -31.71
C HIS A 3 -14.98 25.90 -31.11
N GLY A 4 -13.69 26.22 -31.31
CA GLY A 4 -12.58 25.43 -30.78
C GLY A 4 -12.42 25.50 -29.26
N ILE A 5 -12.63 26.68 -28.67
CA ILE A 5 -12.50 26.91 -27.22
C ILE A 5 -13.61 26.19 -26.46
N PHE A 6 -14.84 26.21 -26.99
CA PHE A 6 -15.97 25.54 -26.38
C PHE A 6 -15.84 24.01 -26.41
N LEU A 7 -15.25 23.45 -27.48
CA LEU A 7 -14.96 22.02 -27.59
C LEU A 7 -13.88 21.58 -26.60
N MET A 8 -12.80 22.36 -26.44
CA MET A 8 -11.78 22.10 -25.41
C MET A 8 -12.37 22.16 -24.00
N TYR A 9 -13.26 23.11 -23.70
CA TYR A 9 -13.90 23.21 -22.40
C TYR A 9 -14.83 22.02 -22.11
N ARG A 10 -15.58 21.55 -23.12
CA ARG A 10 -16.48 20.39 -23.03
C ARG A 10 -15.74 19.05 -22.94
N LEU A 11 -14.60 18.93 -23.60
CA LEU A 11 -13.70 17.78 -23.43
C LEU A 11 -13.06 17.83 -22.05
N SER A 12 -12.55 18.99 -21.60
CA SER A 12 -11.96 19.11 -20.27
C SER A 12 -12.96 18.72 -19.18
N THR A 13 -14.22 19.17 -19.23
CA THR A 13 -15.23 18.85 -18.22
C THR A 13 -15.66 17.37 -18.20
N LYS A 14 -15.61 16.68 -19.35
CA LYS A 14 -15.89 15.23 -19.44
C LYS A 14 -14.72 14.39 -18.93
N TYR A 15 -13.48 14.87 -19.09
CA TYR A 15 -12.27 14.26 -18.51
C TYR A 15 -12.10 14.60 -17.02
N ILE A 16 -12.45 15.83 -16.60
CA ILE A 16 -12.38 16.33 -15.21
C ILE A 16 -13.42 15.65 -14.31
N ARG A 17 -14.58 15.24 -14.84
CA ARG A 17 -15.58 14.47 -14.06
C ARG A 17 -15.10 13.09 -13.59
N ARG A 18 -13.98 12.59 -14.09
CA ARG A 18 -13.33 11.35 -13.63
C ARG A 18 -12.20 11.58 -12.61
N CYS A 19 -11.99 12.81 -12.13
CA CYS A 19 -10.80 13.14 -11.34
C CYS A 19 -10.82 12.69 -9.88
N PHE A 20 -11.94 12.23 -9.32
CA PHE A 20 -11.97 11.63 -7.98
C PHE A 20 -13.29 10.88 -7.80
N VAL A 21 -13.29 9.57 -8.03
CA VAL A 21 -14.49 8.74 -7.89
C VAL A 21 -14.32 7.88 -6.63
N LEU A 22 -14.95 8.31 -5.54
CA LEU A 22 -15.17 7.50 -4.35
C LEU A 22 -16.49 6.73 -4.54
N ASP A 23 -16.51 5.82 -5.51
CA ASP A 23 -17.67 4.96 -5.77
C ASP A 23 -17.63 3.69 -4.90
N THR A 24 -18.64 2.84 -5.09
CA THR A 24 -18.71 1.55 -4.42
C THR A 24 -17.48 0.69 -4.69
N GLY A 25 -16.91 0.71 -5.91
CA GLY A 25 -15.72 -0.06 -6.27
C GLY A 25 -14.49 0.39 -5.48
N TYR A 26 -14.33 1.70 -5.31
CA TYR A 26 -13.29 2.29 -4.47
C TYR A 26 -13.37 1.77 -3.02
N PHE A 27 -14.54 1.88 -2.37
CA PHE A 27 -14.68 1.46 -0.97
C PHE A 27 -14.53 -0.05 -0.79
N LEU A 28 -15.08 -0.85 -1.71
CA LEU A 28 -14.91 -2.31 -1.69
C LEU A 28 -13.44 -2.71 -1.85
N THR A 29 -12.73 -2.09 -2.79
CA THR A 29 -11.28 -2.33 -2.99
C THR A 29 -10.50 -1.97 -1.73
N ALA A 30 -10.82 -0.83 -1.10
CA ALA A 30 -10.13 -0.40 0.11
C ALA A 30 -10.35 -1.38 1.28
N ILE A 31 -11.59 -1.83 1.52
CA ILE A 31 -11.90 -2.78 2.60
C ILE A 31 -11.28 -4.15 2.33
N ILE A 32 -11.50 -4.71 1.14
CA ILE A 32 -10.99 -6.05 0.78
C ILE A 32 -9.45 -6.03 0.75
N GLY A 33 -8.85 -4.98 0.19
CA GLY A 33 -7.41 -4.78 0.16
C GLY A 33 -6.82 -4.70 1.57
N THR A 34 -7.48 -4.00 2.49
CA THR A 34 -7.05 -3.91 3.90
C THR A 34 -7.03 -5.29 4.55
N VAL A 35 -8.12 -6.06 4.40
CA VAL A 35 -8.23 -7.40 4.99
C VAL A 35 -7.18 -8.34 4.38
N ALA A 36 -6.99 -8.30 3.06
CA ALA A 36 -6.04 -9.14 2.36
C ALA A 36 -4.57 -8.81 2.74
N SER A 37 -4.19 -7.54 2.72
CA SER A 37 -2.84 -7.09 3.10
C SER A 37 -2.55 -7.37 4.58
N PHE A 38 -3.51 -7.12 5.46
CA PHE A 38 -3.33 -7.41 6.88
C PHE A 38 -3.19 -8.91 7.17
N ALA A 39 -4.03 -9.74 6.54
CA ALA A 39 -3.92 -11.20 6.65
C ALA A 39 -2.58 -11.71 6.11
N LEU A 40 -2.13 -11.15 4.97
CA LEU A 40 -0.78 -11.40 4.46
C LEU A 40 0.27 -11.03 5.51
N GLY A 41 0.17 -9.87 6.14
CA GLY A 41 1.09 -9.43 7.19
C GLY A 41 1.13 -10.41 8.37
N CYS A 42 -0.03 -10.86 8.84
CA CYS A 42 -0.12 -11.89 9.88
C CYS A 42 0.65 -13.15 9.47
N ILE A 43 0.43 -13.68 8.26
CA ILE A 43 1.10 -14.88 7.77
C ILE A 43 2.61 -14.65 7.56
N TRP A 44 2.97 -13.50 7.00
CA TRP A 44 4.35 -13.13 6.64
C TRP A 44 5.26 -13.03 7.86
N TYR A 45 4.82 -12.30 8.89
CA TYR A 45 5.58 -12.06 10.11
C TYR A 45 5.38 -13.13 11.20
N SER A 46 4.56 -14.16 10.96
CA SER A 46 4.44 -15.31 11.87
C SER A 46 4.97 -16.60 11.25
N LEU A 47 4.38 -17.07 10.15
CA LEU A 47 4.63 -18.40 9.59
C LEU A 47 5.80 -18.42 8.60
N ILE A 48 5.89 -17.42 7.71
CA ILE A 48 6.88 -17.43 6.62
C ILE A 48 8.23 -16.94 7.11
N TRP A 49 8.29 -15.72 7.66
CA TRP A 49 9.54 -15.05 8.04
C TRP A 49 9.65 -14.72 9.53
N GLY A 50 8.68 -15.13 10.35
CA GLY A 50 8.57 -14.67 11.75
C GLY A 50 9.83 -14.84 12.58
N LYS A 51 10.44 -16.03 12.59
CA LYS A 51 11.68 -16.29 13.36
C LYS A 51 12.87 -15.48 12.85
N VAL A 52 13.00 -15.31 11.53
CA VAL A 52 14.09 -14.54 10.91
C VAL A 52 13.91 -13.06 11.21
N TRP A 53 12.71 -12.53 11.03
CA TRP A 53 12.34 -11.16 11.36
C TRP A 53 12.59 -10.85 12.83
N GLN A 54 12.12 -11.70 13.75
CA GLN A 54 12.33 -11.55 15.19
C GLN A 54 13.84 -11.47 15.53
N LYS A 55 14.64 -12.38 14.96
CA LYS A 55 16.09 -12.41 15.17
C LYS A 55 16.77 -11.14 14.66
N GLU A 56 16.47 -10.71 13.44
CA GLU A 56 17.09 -9.51 12.84
C GLU A 56 16.61 -8.20 13.52
N MET A 57 15.42 -8.19 14.12
CA MET A 57 14.95 -7.10 14.97
C MET A 57 15.59 -7.11 16.38
N GLY A 58 16.27 -8.20 16.77
CA GLY A 58 16.84 -8.36 18.10
C GLY A 58 15.79 -8.56 19.21
N PHE A 59 14.60 -9.05 18.88
CA PHE A 59 13.51 -9.22 19.84
C PHE A 59 13.59 -10.57 20.57
N SER A 60 13.39 -10.53 21.88
CA SER A 60 13.16 -11.73 22.69
C SER A 60 11.72 -12.25 22.50
N ASP A 61 11.47 -13.50 22.91
CA ASP A 61 10.12 -14.07 22.88
C ASP A 61 9.13 -13.28 23.76
N ASP A 62 9.63 -12.64 24.82
CA ASP A 62 8.81 -11.80 25.69
C ASP A 62 8.50 -10.43 25.07
N ASP A 63 9.37 -9.91 24.20
CA ASP A 63 9.09 -8.71 23.41
C ASP A 63 7.99 -8.98 22.38
N ILE A 64 8.03 -10.14 21.73
CA ILE A 64 7.01 -10.59 20.78
C ILE A 64 5.62 -10.61 21.42
N LYS A 65 5.49 -11.18 22.63
CA LYS A 65 4.22 -11.18 23.37
C LYS A 65 3.68 -9.77 23.64
N LYS A 66 4.57 -8.78 23.85
CA LYS A 66 4.18 -7.37 24.06
C LYS A 66 3.83 -6.65 22.76
N ILE A 67 4.34 -7.12 21.61
CA ILE A 67 4.02 -6.57 20.29
C ILE A 67 2.63 -7.03 19.85
N PHE A 68 2.33 -8.33 19.97
CA PHE A 68 1.07 -8.93 19.52
C PHE A 68 -0.04 -8.83 20.57
N VAL A 69 -0.26 -7.63 21.12
CA VAL A 69 -1.37 -7.33 22.03
C VAL A 69 -2.55 -6.68 21.30
N PRO A 70 -3.81 -6.90 21.72
CA PRO A 70 -4.99 -6.45 20.99
C PRO A 70 -4.97 -4.97 20.59
N LYS A 71 -4.55 -4.06 21.49
CA LYS A 71 -4.47 -2.62 21.21
C LYS A 71 -3.50 -2.26 20.07
N ARG A 72 -2.36 -2.97 19.98
CA ARG A 72 -1.34 -2.73 18.94
C ARG A 72 -1.77 -3.32 17.61
N ILE A 73 -2.41 -4.49 17.65
CA ILE A 73 -2.97 -5.16 16.47
C ILE A 73 -4.11 -4.33 15.87
N PHE A 74 -4.99 -3.78 16.71
CA PHE A 74 -6.03 -2.85 16.25
C PHE A 74 -5.44 -1.60 15.59
N LEU A 75 -4.43 -0.98 16.22
CA LEU A 75 -3.76 0.19 15.66
C LEU A 75 -3.06 -0.13 14.32
N ALA A 76 -2.45 -1.31 14.21
CA ALA A 76 -1.84 -1.78 12.97
C ALA A 76 -2.89 -1.98 11.87
N PHE A 77 -4.01 -2.63 12.18
CA PHE A 77 -5.12 -2.83 11.24
C PHE A 77 -5.71 -1.49 10.77
N PHE A 78 -5.93 -0.55 11.70
CA PHE A 78 -6.43 0.78 11.36
C PHE A 78 -5.43 1.56 10.47
N SER A 79 -4.14 1.44 10.76
CA SER A 79 -3.08 2.06 9.95
C SER A 79 -3.02 1.45 8.55
N GLU A 80 -3.17 0.13 8.43
CA GLU A 80 -3.28 -0.58 7.15
C GLU A 80 -4.51 -0.11 6.36
N TRP A 81 -5.65 0.10 7.03
CA TRP A 81 -6.86 0.63 6.41
C TRP A 81 -6.63 2.02 5.82
N MET A 82 -6.04 2.94 6.60
CA MET A 82 -5.70 4.29 6.13
C MET A 82 -4.73 4.25 4.96
N ALA A 83 -3.68 3.44 5.05
CA ALA A 83 -2.69 3.29 3.97
C ALA A 83 -3.35 2.75 2.69
N THR A 84 -4.15 1.69 2.81
CA THR A 84 -4.86 1.07 1.68
C THR A 84 -5.84 2.05 1.04
N PHE A 85 -6.60 2.79 1.83
CA PHE A 85 -7.53 3.82 1.35
C PHE A 85 -6.80 4.85 0.46
N CYS A 86 -5.67 5.37 0.93
CA CYS A 86 -4.84 6.30 0.15
C CYS A 86 -4.25 5.65 -1.11
N LEU A 87 -3.75 4.41 -1.01
CA LEU A 87 -3.19 3.67 -2.13
C LEU A 87 -4.22 3.44 -3.24
N VAL A 88 -5.43 2.99 -2.90
CA VAL A 88 -6.53 2.83 -3.86
C VAL A 88 -6.88 4.18 -4.51
N GLY A 89 -6.81 5.27 -3.73
CA GLY A 89 -6.98 6.64 -4.25
C GLY A 89 -6.03 6.95 -5.39
N ILE A 90 -4.74 6.66 -5.20
CA ILE A 90 -3.72 6.85 -6.22
C ILE A 90 -3.95 5.90 -7.40
N LEU A 91 -4.21 4.62 -7.13
CA LEU A 91 -4.36 3.58 -8.15
C LEU A 91 -5.55 3.82 -9.08
N LEU A 92 -6.69 4.28 -8.55
CA LEU A 92 -7.89 4.50 -9.35
C LEU A 92 -7.98 5.91 -9.95
N ASN A 93 -7.55 6.95 -9.22
CA ASN A 93 -7.85 8.34 -9.61
C ASN A 93 -6.71 9.08 -10.30
N LEU A 94 -5.46 8.62 -10.19
CA LEU A 94 -4.34 9.30 -10.86
C LEU A 94 -4.39 9.03 -12.38
N PRO A 95 -4.45 10.03 -13.27
CA PRO A 95 -4.67 9.81 -14.71
C PRO A 95 -3.37 9.48 -15.45
N ILE A 96 -2.59 8.53 -14.93
CA ILE A 96 -1.37 8.00 -15.55
C ILE A 96 -1.50 6.48 -15.71
N LEU A 97 -0.64 5.87 -16.53
CA LEU A 97 -0.64 4.42 -16.73
C LEU A 97 -0.44 3.67 -15.40
N MET A 98 -1.19 2.59 -15.17
CA MET A 98 -1.10 1.77 -13.94
C MET A 98 0.34 1.34 -13.64
N LEU A 99 1.09 0.93 -14.66
CA LEU A 99 2.50 0.54 -14.51
C LEU A 99 3.35 1.67 -13.91
N TYR A 100 3.16 2.92 -14.32
CA TYR A 100 3.89 4.05 -13.76
C TYR A 100 3.50 4.30 -12.29
N LYS A 101 2.22 4.16 -11.94
CA LYS A 101 1.77 4.27 -10.53
C LYS A 101 2.49 3.23 -9.66
N LEU A 102 2.54 1.99 -10.12
CA LEU A 102 3.18 0.89 -9.40
C LEU A 102 4.69 1.11 -9.26
N LEU A 103 5.37 1.54 -10.32
CA LEU A 103 6.79 1.85 -10.27
C LEU A 103 7.09 3.01 -9.31
N MET A 104 6.27 4.07 -9.31
CA MET A 104 6.42 5.20 -8.39
C MET A 104 6.22 4.76 -6.92
N LEU A 105 5.14 4.03 -6.64
CA LEU A 105 4.83 3.53 -5.29
C LEU A 105 5.90 2.53 -4.80
N ALA A 106 6.31 1.59 -5.65
CA ALA A 106 7.38 0.65 -5.33
C ALA A 106 8.70 1.36 -5.05
N SER A 107 9.03 2.40 -5.82
CA SER A 107 10.23 3.22 -5.59
C SER A 107 10.18 3.90 -4.22
N VAL A 108 9.05 4.50 -3.85
CA VAL A 108 8.88 5.11 -2.52
C VAL A 108 9.05 4.07 -1.41
N ILE A 109 8.43 2.90 -1.54
CA ILE A 109 8.53 1.79 -0.58
C ILE A 109 9.99 1.35 -0.40
N ILE A 110 10.70 1.08 -1.50
CA ILE A 110 12.07 0.58 -1.45
C ILE A 110 13.03 1.65 -0.92
N PHE A 111 13.05 2.84 -1.52
CA PHE A 111 14.08 3.85 -1.22
C PHE A 111 13.88 4.52 0.14
N SER A 112 12.63 4.68 0.61
CA SER A 112 12.40 5.18 1.98
C SER A 112 13.02 4.25 3.03
N SER A 113 13.02 2.95 2.75
CA SER A 113 13.49 1.89 3.64
C SER A 113 14.99 1.68 3.58
N VAL A 114 15.58 1.77 2.37
CA VAL A 114 17.03 1.80 2.20
C VAL A 114 17.63 2.96 2.98
N LYS A 115 17.06 4.15 2.87
CA LYS A 115 17.48 5.33 3.64
C LYS A 115 17.44 5.04 5.14
N LEU A 116 16.33 4.50 5.66
CA LEU A 116 16.21 4.19 7.09
C LEU A 116 17.21 3.12 7.54
N ALA A 117 17.46 2.09 6.73
CA ALA A 117 18.40 1.04 7.08
C ALA A 117 19.85 1.54 7.19
N VAL A 118 20.24 2.50 6.35
CA VAL A 118 21.56 3.17 6.44
C VAL A 118 21.72 3.89 7.78
N PHE A 119 20.68 4.56 8.28
CA PHE A 119 20.73 5.25 9.56
C PHE A 119 20.60 4.31 10.77
N ASP A 120 19.75 3.29 10.67
CA ASP A 120 19.51 2.33 11.75
C ASP A 120 20.60 1.25 11.87
N GLY A 121 21.55 1.19 10.92
CA GLY A 121 22.58 0.14 10.86
C GLY A 121 22.00 -1.26 10.65
N LYS A 122 20.81 -1.35 10.05
CA LYS A 122 20.07 -2.61 9.90
C LYS A 122 20.57 -3.42 8.70
N ASN A 123 20.50 -4.74 8.84
CA ASN A 123 20.92 -5.68 7.80
C ASN A 123 19.96 -5.70 6.61
N TRP A 124 20.47 -5.98 5.40
CA TRP A 124 19.68 -6.06 4.16
C TRP A 124 18.53 -7.08 4.22
N LYS A 125 18.67 -8.13 5.04
CA LYS A 125 17.62 -9.14 5.25
C LYS A 125 16.33 -8.51 5.76
N ILE A 126 16.42 -7.55 6.69
CA ILE A 126 15.23 -6.93 7.27
C ILE A 126 14.51 -6.04 6.27
N ILE A 127 15.28 -5.38 5.38
CA ILE A 127 14.74 -4.60 4.29
C ILE A 127 13.99 -5.52 3.34
N LEU A 128 14.57 -6.67 2.96
CA LEU A 128 13.91 -7.64 2.08
C LEU A 128 12.63 -8.21 2.69
N ILE A 129 12.64 -8.54 3.98
CA ILE A 129 11.43 -9.06 4.66
C ILE A 129 10.35 -7.98 4.71
N ASN A 130 10.67 -6.76 5.16
CA ASN A 130 9.69 -5.71 5.36
C ASN A 130 9.19 -5.12 4.05
N GLN A 131 10.09 -4.85 3.10
CA GLN A 131 9.72 -4.30 1.80
C GLN A 131 9.15 -5.34 0.86
N GLY A 132 9.56 -6.60 0.99
CA GLY A 132 8.91 -7.72 0.29
C GLY A 132 7.43 -7.81 0.65
N TYR A 133 7.09 -7.70 1.93
CA TYR A 133 5.69 -7.59 2.39
C TYR A 133 4.97 -6.40 1.75
N ASN A 134 5.52 -5.18 1.88
CA ASN A 134 4.89 -3.97 1.37
C ASN A 134 4.66 -4.01 -0.16
N LEU A 135 5.64 -4.54 -0.91
CA LEU A 135 5.53 -4.70 -2.35
C LEU A 135 4.47 -5.73 -2.74
N LEU A 136 4.40 -6.86 -2.03
CA LEU A 136 3.38 -7.88 -2.29
C LEU A 136 1.98 -7.37 -1.94
N SER A 137 1.82 -6.65 -0.82
CA SER A 137 0.57 -5.95 -0.47
C SER A 137 0.17 -4.94 -1.55
N LEU A 138 1.11 -4.14 -2.06
CA LEU A 138 0.87 -3.23 -3.17
C LEU A 138 0.35 -3.97 -4.42
N LEU A 139 0.96 -5.11 -4.77
CA LEU A 139 0.52 -5.91 -5.92
C LEU A 139 -0.88 -6.50 -5.72
N ILE A 140 -1.21 -6.95 -4.51
CA ILE A 140 -2.56 -7.44 -4.18
C ILE A 140 -3.59 -6.32 -4.34
N ILE A 141 -3.35 -5.16 -3.73
CA ILE A 141 -4.26 -4.00 -3.79
C ILE A 141 -4.41 -3.51 -5.24
N ALA A 142 -3.32 -3.49 -6.02
CA ALA A 142 -3.35 -3.13 -7.43
C ALA A 142 -4.16 -4.13 -8.26
N GLY A 143 -3.97 -5.42 -8.02
CA GLY A 143 -4.75 -6.48 -8.67
C GLY A 143 -6.25 -6.34 -8.38
N LEU A 144 -6.62 -6.08 -7.12
CA LEU A 144 -8.00 -5.81 -6.73
C LEU A 144 -8.54 -4.55 -7.40
N SER A 145 -7.73 -3.49 -7.49
CA SER A 145 -8.14 -2.22 -8.12
C SER A 145 -8.48 -2.40 -9.61
N LEU A 146 -7.82 -3.32 -10.31
CA LEU A 146 -8.12 -3.62 -11.72
C LEU A 146 -9.49 -4.27 -11.94
N ILE A 147 -10.08 -4.90 -10.92
CA ILE A 147 -11.42 -5.50 -11.00
C ILE A 147 -12.51 -4.42 -11.07
N PHE A 148 -12.24 -3.24 -10.50
CA PHE A 148 -13.21 -2.16 -10.33
C PHE A 148 -12.93 -0.92 -11.20
N ILE A 149 -11.99 -1.01 -12.16
CA ILE A 149 -11.72 0.00 -13.20
C ILE A 149 -12.72 -0.15 -14.36
#